data_AF-A6USA1-F1
#
_entry.id   AF-A6USA1-F1
#
_cell.length_a   1.000
_cell.length_b   1.000
_cell.length_c   1.000
_cell.angle_alpha   90.00
_cell.angle_beta   90.00
_cell.angle_gamma   90.00
#
_symmetry.space_group_name_H-M   'P 1'
#
loop_
_entity.id
_entity.type
_entity.pdbx_description
1 polymer ?
#
loop_
_entity_poly.entity_id
_entity_poly.type
_entity_poly.pdbx_seq_one_letter_code
_entity_poly.pdbx_strand_id
1 'polypeptide(L)'
;MDKDIDIEILTILSESSEPVGAKIIANMLKQRGYDIGERAVRYHLQTLDENNLTIRLGYSGREITEKGIEELEKANISYRIGSTFSHVLDMIYISDFPSKVIINTATYQGEYKKIKELIYKSFEAGYCVGDYLTIKKKGDSTSVETLCSVNFDNFLLKNGIISLPKYGGIVKFEDYEPVNFEGIIDFRSSSIDPLVAFITQKKTNVLGVIENGEGFVPANFRAIPKSCEEKFERIVKNNMLNSVLAYDTENVLGMGLNQDEIGVVLVGGLTPLCIPYELGYPMHIAEATTIKDMSTLDTRAKGYLTPKNKKGNYSVTPVLSKMLSLMQVVNYDMESHSGNVIVNGAKVPIRYREETINALKESYEKKLAISNVLKIEYDSEFMNIYTICSLTVNGVFLKNKIPVIPYYGGVLEIKPDKNRFIEAIAYEGTSLNPHEVFFNKGDGKKYILAGISKVPLSANEQFRAITEKLNWNSVIEIGRPNNDICGVRVEKCMFGITTIGGVNPFSNVNSLGIPIEVKTLHKSMDYSNLTNYEEI
;
A
#
# COMPACT_ATOMS: atom_id res chain seq x y z
N MET A 1 -21.13 -21.61 -5.11
CA MET A 1 -20.55 -20.60 -6.02
C MET A 1 -19.11 -20.46 -5.60
N ASP A 2 -18.19 -20.90 -6.46
CA ASP A 2 -16.76 -20.90 -6.14
C ASP A 2 -16.17 -19.59 -6.65
N LYS A 3 -16.05 -18.62 -5.74
CA LYS A 3 -15.76 -17.22 -6.08
C LYS A 3 -14.36 -17.07 -6.70
N ASP A 4 -13.45 -18.00 -6.42
CA ASP A 4 -12.11 -18.00 -6.98
C ASP A 4 -12.12 -18.39 -8.47
N ILE A 5 -13.02 -19.28 -8.89
CA ILE A 5 -13.14 -19.71 -10.30
C ILE A 5 -13.71 -18.58 -11.17
N ASP A 6 -14.74 -17.87 -10.69
CA ASP A 6 -15.32 -16.73 -11.42
C ASP A 6 -14.28 -15.62 -11.66
N ILE A 7 -13.45 -15.36 -10.66
CA ILE A 7 -12.38 -14.37 -10.73
C ILE A 7 -11.30 -14.81 -11.71
N GLU A 8 -10.86 -16.06 -11.63
CA GLU A 8 -9.86 -16.60 -12.56
C GLU A 8 -10.34 -16.57 -14.02
N ILE A 9 -11.64 -16.80 -14.24
CA ILE A 9 -12.26 -16.65 -15.56
C ILE A 9 -12.18 -15.19 -16.03
N LEU A 10 -12.49 -14.22 -15.18
CA LEU A 10 -12.35 -12.80 -15.52
C LEU A 10 -10.89 -12.44 -15.79
N THR A 11 -9.93 -12.98 -15.02
CA THR A 11 -8.49 -12.78 -15.25
C THR A 11 -8.09 -13.25 -16.64
N ILE A 12 -8.47 -14.48 -17.01
CA ILE A 12 -8.20 -15.04 -18.34
C ILE A 12 -8.77 -14.14 -19.45
N LEU A 13 -10.00 -13.67 -19.28
CA LEU A 13 -10.65 -12.77 -20.25
C LEU A 13 -9.95 -11.41 -20.34
N SER A 14 -9.45 -10.87 -19.22
CA SER A 14 -8.73 -9.59 -19.19
C SER A 14 -7.35 -9.63 -19.84
N GLU A 15 -6.67 -10.78 -19.78
CA GLU A 15 -5.36 -10.99 -20.40
C GLU A 15 -5.48 -11.31 -21.90
N SER A 16 -6.68 -11.61 -22.38
CA SER A 16 -6.92 -12.02 -23.76
C SER A 16 -7.26 -10.82 -24.64
N SER A 17 -6.57 -10.69 -25.77
CA SER A 17 -6.83 -9.63 -26.75
C SER A 17 -8.04 -9.90 -27.66
N GLU A 18 -8.63 -11.09 -27.58
CA GLU A 18 -9.75 -11.53 -28.40
C GLU A 18 -10.80 -12.27 -27.54
N PRO A 19 -12.06 -12.36 -27.97
CA PRO A 19 -13.09 -13.08 -27.24
C PRO A 19 -12.75 -14.56 -27.06
N VAL A 20 -12.98 -15.10 -25.86
CA VAL A 20 -12.54 -16.46 -25.50
C VAL A 20 -13.72 -17.38 -25.22
N GLY A 21 -13.70 -18.58 -25.79
CA GLY A 21 -14.70 -19.62 -25.58
C GLY A 21 -14.46 -20.46 -24.32
N ALA A 22 -15.52 -21.06 -23.78
CA ALA A 22 -15.48 -21.85 -22.54
C ALA A 22 -14.49 -23.02 -22.55
N LYS A 23 -14.20 -23.60 -23.73
CA LYS A 23 -13.22 -24.69 -23.88
C LYS A 23 -11.78 -24.20 -23.64
N ILE A 24 -11.43 -23.04 -24.20
CA ILE A 24 -10.11 -22.44 -24.02
C ILE A 24 -9.95 -22.02 -22.56
N ILE A 25 -10.96 -21.37 -22.00
CA ILE A 25 -10.98 -20.97 -20.60
C ILE A 25 -10.80 -22.20 -19.67
N ALA A 26 -11.50 -23.32 -19.92
CA ALA A 26 -11.34 -24.54 -19.12
C ALA A 26 -9.91 -25.10 -19.18
N ASN A 27 -9.27 -25.07 -20.36
CA ASN A 27 -7.88 -25.50 -20.50
C ASN A 27 -6.89 -24.58 -19.76
N MET A 28 -7.10 -23.26 -19.83
CA MET A 28 -6.28 -22.29 -19.13
C MET A 28 -6.45 -22.41 -17.61
N LEU A 29 -7.70 -22.58 -17.13
CA LEU A 29 -7.98 -22.87 -15.73
C LEU A 29 -7.26 -24.14 -15.25
N LYS A 30 -7.25 -25.19 -16.08
CA LYS A 30 -6.52 -26.43 -15.78
C LYS A 30 -5.01 -26.22 -15.69
N GLN A 31 -4.43 -25.40 -16.57
CA GLN A 31 -3.01 -25.01 -16.48
C GLN A 31 -2.70 -24.20 -15.21
N ARG A 32 -3.67 -23.42 -14.73
CA ARG A 32 -3.62 -22.67 -13.46
C ARG A 32 -3.95 -23.52 -12.23
N GLY A 33 -4.13 -24.84 -12.40
CA GLY A 33 -4.37 -25.78 -11.30
C GLY A 33 -5.83 -26.02 -10.91
N TYR A 34 -6.79 -25.41 -11.62
CA TYR A 34 -8.22 -25.63 -11.42
C TYR A 34 -8.72 -26.75 -12.34
N ASP A 35 -9.00 -27.94 -11.79
CA ASP A 35 -9.54 -29.05 -12.59
C ASP A 35 -11.05 -28.90 -12.82
N ILE A 36 -11.41 -27.97 -13.71
CA ILE A 36 -12.79 -27.66 -14.09
C ILE A 36 -13.06 -27.96 -15.56
N GLY A 37 -14.16 -28.65 -15.84
CA GLY A 37 -14.58 -28.98 -17.20
C GLY A 37 -15.31 -27.84 -17.92
N GLU A 38 -15.30 -27.86 -19.25
CA GLU A 38 -15.95 -26.87 -20.13
C GLU A 38 -17.42 -26.60 -19.78
N ARG A 39 -18.19 -27.62 -19.37
CA ARG A 39 -19.59 -27.47 -18.96
C ARG A 39 -19.75 -26.60 -17.73
N ALA A 40 -18.88 -26.76 -16.74
CA ALA A 40 -18.91 -25.96 -15.52
C ALA A 40 -18.45 -24.52 -15.81
N VAL A 41 -17.42 -24.34 -16.64
CA VAL A 41 -17.00 -23.01 -17.13
C VAL A 41 -18.14 -22.28 -17.85
N ARG A 42 -18.93 -22.98 -18.68
CA ARG A 42 -20.12 -22.39 -19.33
C ARG A 42 -21.13 -21.85 -18.33
N TYR A 43 -21.33 -22.56 -17.21
CA TYR A 43 -22.24 -22.15 -16.15
C TYR A 43 -21.75 -20.88 -15.45
N HIS A 44 -20.48 -20.85 -15.03
CA HIS A 44 -19.86 -19.66 -14.44
C HIS A 44 -19.97 -18.44 -15.35
N LEU A 45 -19.60 -18.59 -16.62
CA LEU A 45 -19.69 -17.50 -17.59
C LEU A 45 -21.14 -17.04 -17.84
N GLN A 46 -22.15 -17.89 -17.67
CA GLN A 46 -23.55 -17.46 -17.76
C GLN A 46 -23.90 -16.54 -16.57
N THR A 47 -23.47 -16.90 -15.36
CA THR A 47 -23.62 -16.05 -14.17
C THR A 47 -22.84 -14.74 -14.31
N LEU A 48 -21.65 -14.74 -14.93
CA LEU A 48 -20.89 -13.52 -15.22
C LEU A 48 -21.61 -12.61 -16.22
N ASP A 49 -22.22 -13.18 -17.26
CA ASP A 49 -23.06 -12.42 -18.21
C ASP A 49 -24.27 -11.79 -17.50
N GLU A 50 -24.97 -12.54 -16.65
CA GLU A 50 -26.12 -12.07 -15.87
C GLU A 50 -25.77 -10.90 -14.94
N ASN A 51 -24.53 -10.88 -14.42
CA ASN A 51 -24.02 -9.80 -13.59
C ASN A 51 -23.42 -8.62 -14.40
N ASN A 52 -23.47 -8.68 -15.73
CA ASN A 52 -22.86 -7.72 -16.67
C ASN A 52 -21.33 -7.60 -16.52
N LEU A 53 -20.65 -8.67 -16.08
CA LEU A 53 -19.19 -8.71 -15.95
C LEU A 53 -18.51 -9.19 -17.24
N THR A 54 -19.24 -9.96 -18.04
CA THR A 54 -18.81 -10.40 -19.37
C THR A 54 -19.90 -10.12 -20.39
N ILE A 55 -19.51 -9.97 -21.65
CA ILE A 55 -20.43 -9.86 -22.77
C ILE A 55 -20.19 -11.01 -23.75
N ARG A 56 -21.28 -11.62 -24.21
CA ARG A 56 -21.23 -12.72 -25.17
C ARG A 56 -21.21 -12.19 -26.60
N LEU A 57 -20.15 -12.50 -27.33
CA LEU A 57 -19.95 -12.14 -28.74
C LEU A 57 -20.19 -13.34 -29.65
N GLY A 58 -21.41 -13.89 -29.60
CA GLY A 58 -21.85 -15.00 -30.46
C GLY A 58 -21.06 -16.29 -30.24
N TYR A 59 -20.52 -16.86 -31.33
CA TYR A 59 -19.67 -18.06 -31.32
C TYR A 59 -18.19 -17.76 -31.03
N SER A 60 -17.78 -16.49 -31.14
CA SER A 60 -16.39 -16.08 -30.89
C SER A 60 -16.00 -16.23 -29.42
N GLY A 61 -16.98 -16.17 -28.50
CA GLY A 61 -16.76 -16.38 -27.08
C GLY A 61 -17.33 -15.26 -26.24
N ARG A 62 -16.62 -14.91 -25.18
CA ARG A 62 -16.95 -13.79 -24.29
C ARG A 62 -15.77 -12.85 -24.17
N GLU A 63 -16.10 -11.59 -23.92
CA GLU A 63 -15.15 -10.52 -23.59
C GLU A 63 -15.52 -9.96 -22.22
N ILE A 64 -14.52 -9.48 -21.47
CA ILE A 64 -14.75 -8.84 -20.18
C ILE A 64 -15.29 -7.42 -20.40
N THR A 65 -16.25 -6.98 -19.58
CA THR A 65 -16.75 -5.59 -19.63
C THR A 65 -15.91 -4.68 -18.74
N GLU A 66 -16.04 -3.35 -18.85
CA GLU A 66 -15.45 -2.40 -17.89
C GLU A 66 -15.87 -2.73 -16.44
N LYS A 67 -17.14 -3.09 -16.24
CA LYS A 67 -17.65 -3.55 -14.94
C LYS A 67 -16.98 -4.86 -14.50
N GLY A 68 -16.69 -5.78 -15.42
CA GLY A 68 -15.93 -6.99 -15.16
C GLY A 68 -14.49 -6.70 -14.76
N ILE A 69 -13.83 -5.75 -15.42
CA ILE A 69 -12.48 -5.28 -15.08
C ILE A 69 -12.49 -4.65 -13.68
N GLU A 70 -13.43 -3.73 -13.41
CA GLU A 70 -13.60 -3.14 -12.08
C GLU A 70 -13.88 -4.20 -11.01
N GLU A 71 -14.70 -5.20 -11.32
CA GLU A 71 -14.96 -6.29 -10.37
C GLU A 71 -13.70 -7.14 -10.17
N LEU A 72 -12.92 -7.45 -11.21
CA LEU A 72 -11.66 -8.17 -11.10
C LEU A 72 -10.65 -7.42 -10.20
N GLU A 73 -10.51 -6.11 -10.39
CA GLU A 73 -9.66 -5.24 -9.56
C GLU A 73 -10.07 -5.25 -8.08
N LYS A 74 -11.38 -5.41 -7.81
CA LYS A 74 -11.98 -5.32 -6.48
C LYS A 74 -12.29 -6.67 -5.82
N ALA A 75 -12.30 -7.79 -6.56
CA ALA A 75 -12.94 -9.03 -6.11
C ALA A 75 -12.09 -9.91 -5.18
N ASN A 76 -10.76 -9.77 -5.14
CA ASN A 76 -9.94 -10.65 -4.30
C ASN A 76 -8.71 -9.95 -3.69
N ILE A 77 -8.94 -9.13 -2.67
CA ILE A 77 -7.83 -8.56 -1.89
C ILE A 77 -6.92 -9.64 -1.29
N SER A 78 -7.46 -10.81 -0.90
CA SER A 78 -6.63 -11.94 -0.43
C SER A 78 -5.69 -12.47 -1.51
N TYR A 79 -6.11 -12.45 -2.78
CA TYR A 79 -5.25 -12.83 -3.91
C TYR A 79 -4.25 -11.73 -4.27
N ARG A 80 -4.66 -10.45 -4.13
CA ARG A 80 -3.79 -9.29 -4.40
C ARG A 80 -2.73 -9.07 -3.31
N ILE A 81 -3.00 -9.46 -2.07
CA ILE A 81 -1.98 -9.46 -1.02
C ILE A 81 -0.94 -10.53 -1.37
N GLY A 82 0.29 -10.08 -1.64
CA GLY A 82 1.37 -10.95 -2.10
C GLY A 82 1.43 -11.16 -3.61
N SER A 83 0.42 -10.74 -4.39
CA SER A 83 0.52 -10.78 -5.86
C SER A 83 1.60 -9.85 -6.39
N THR A 84 1.87 -8.74 -5.71
CA THR A 84 2.97 -7.83 -6.05
C THR A 84 4.32 -8.56 -6.01
N PHE A 85 4.54 -9.40 -5.00
CA PHE A 85 5.73 -10.24 -4.90
C PHE A 85 5.78 -11.31 -6.02
N SER A 86 4.68 -12.02 -6.26
CA SER A 86 4.60 -13.02 -7.34
C SER A 86 4.84 -12.40 -8.72
N HIS A 87 4.22 -11.25 -9.00
CA HIS A 87 4.42 -10.50 -10.23
C HIS A 87 5.88 -10.06 -10.39
N VAL A 88 6.53 -9.60 -9.31
CA VAL A 88 7.97 -9.30 -9.35
C VAL A 88 8.78 -10.54 -9.73
N LEU A 89 8.51 -11.72 -9.16
CA LEU A 89 9.20 -12.96 -9.55
C LEU A 89 8.96 -13.35 -11.00
N ASP A 90 7.74 -13.24 -11.49
CA ASP A 90 7.40 -13.51 -12.88
C ASP A 90 8.18 -12.56 -13.81
N MET A 91 8.19 -11.26 -13.49
CA MET A 91 8.94 -10.25 -14.24
C MET A 91 10.45 -10.52 -14.25
N ILE A 92 11.03 -11.01 -13.14
CA ILE A 92 12.43 -11.45 -13.09
C ILE A 92 12.67 -12.57 -14.09
N TYR A 93 11.75 -13.54 -14.19
CA TYR A 93 11.86 -14.69 -15.06
C TYR A 93 11.70 -14.36 -16.55
N ILE A 94 10.69 -13.55 -16.92
CA ILE A 94 10.37 -13.27 -18.33
C ILE A 94 11.23 -12.17 -18.97
N SER A 95 11.92 -11.35 -18.17
CA SER A 95 12.81 -10.29 -18.68
C SER A 95 14.18 -10.84 -19.11
N ASP A 96 14.90 -10.07 -19.91
CA ASP A 96 16.18 -10.49 -20.50
C ASP A 96 17.16 -9.32 -20.57
N PHE A 97 17.52 -8.72 -19.43
CA PHE A 97 18.43 -7.57 -19.42
C PHE A 97 19.82 -7.93 -20.00
N PRO A 98 20.40 -7.13 -20.93
CA PRO A 98 19.96 -5.80 -21.35
C PRO A 98 19.04 -5.78 -22.57
N SER A 99 18.68 -6.92 -23.19
CA SER A 99 17.85 -6.96 -24.39
C SER A 99 16.41 -6.50 -24.13
N LYS A 100 15.76 -7.11 -23.13
CA LYS A 100 14.37 -6.84 -22.72
C LYS A 100 14.34 -6.37 -21.29
N VAL A 101 13.87 -5.15 -21.08
CA VAL A 101 13.92 -4.46 -19.80
C VAL A 101 12.54 -4.10 -19.29
N ILE A 102 12.44 -4.04 -17.97
CA ILE A 102 11.23 -3.69 -17.25
C ILE A 102 11.22 -2.19 -17.01
N ILE A 103 10.15 -1.52 -17.41
CA ILE A 103 10.01 -0.08 -17.21
C ILE A 103 8.82 0.25 -16.31
N ASN A 104 8.98 1.35 -15.58
CA ASN A 104 7.90 2.07 -14.93
C ASN A 104 7.46 3.21 -15.84
N THR A 105 6.16 3.47 -15.88
CA THR A 105 5.58 4.57 -16.67
C THR A 105 4.81 5.50 -15.74
N ALA A 106 5.04 6.80 -15.89
CA ALA A 106 4.24 7.83 -15.25
C ALA A 106 3.87 8.94 -16.23
N THR A 107 2.73 9.57 -16.00
CA THR A 107 2.24 10.70 -16.78
C THR A 107 2.07 11.91 -15.87
N TYR A 108 2.54 13.06 -16.34
CA TYR A 108 2.43 14.33 -15.65
C TYR A 108 1.53 15.30 -16.40
N GLN A 109 0.82 16.14 -15.65
CA GLN A 109 0.19 17.35 -16.16
C GLN A 109 1.15 18.53 -15.95
N GLY A 110 1.48 19.26 -17.02
CA GLY A 110 2.33 20.44 -16.96
C GLY A 110 3.28 20.62 -18.14
N GLU A 111 4.11 21.66 -18.06
CA GLU A 111 5.02 22.02 -19.15
C GLU A 111 6.11 20.97 -19.36
N TYR A 112 6.13 20.35 -20.55
CA TYR A 112 7.08 19.31 -20.95
C TYR A 112 8.54 19.68 -20.63
N LYS A 113 8.96 20.91 -20.97
CA LYS A 113 10.34 21.34 -20.79
C LYS A 113 10.74 21.34 -19.31
N LYS A 114 9.85 21.84 -18.45
CA LYS A 114 10.10 21.92 -17.02
C LYS A 114 10.14 20.56 -16.35
N ILE A 115 9.17 19.69 -16.67
CA ILE A 115 9.15 18.30 -16.18
C ILE A 115 10.45 17.58 -16.60
N LYS A 116 10.84 17.72 -17.87
CA LYS A 116 12.06 17.12 -18.40
C LYS A 116 13.31 17.57 -17.64
N GLU A 117 13.48 18.87 -17.42
CA GLU A 117 14.60 19.43 -16.63
C GLU A 117 14.65 18.86 -15.21
N LEU A 118 13.49 18.71 -14.56
CA LEU A 118 13.39 18.17 -13.20
C LEU A 118 13.74 16.68 -13.13
N ILE A 119 13.27 15.87 -14.09
CA ILE A 119 13.66 14.46 -14.17
C ILE A 119 15.18 14.32 -14.38
N TYR A 120 15.77 15.19 -15.20
CA TYR A 120 17.21 15.16 -15.49
C TYR A 120 18.07 15.42 -14.25
N LYS A 121 17.65 16.28 -13.32
CA LYS A 121 18.36 16.47 -12.04
C LYS A 121 18.62 15.15 -11.31
N SER A 122 17.63 14.25 -11.28
CA SER A 122 17.77 12.94 -10.62
C SER A 122 18.81 12.05 -11.30
N PHE A 123 18.82 12.03 -12.63
CA PHE A 123 19.78 11.24 -13.42
C PHE A 123 21.19 11.79 -13.26
N GLU A 124 21.35 13.12 -13.35
CA GLU A 124 22.65 13.79 -13.21
C GLU A 124 23.27 13.58 -11.82
N ALA A 125 22.44 13.49 -10.78
CA ALA A 125 22.87 13.13 -9.44
C ALA A 125 23.06 11.61 -9.19
N GLY A 126 22.71 10.76 -10.16
CA GLY A 126 22.86 9.31 -10.11
C GLY A 126 21.69 8.55 -9.46
N TYR A 127 20.68 9.25 -8.93
CA TYR A 127 19.51 8.67 -8.27
C TYR A 127 18.50 8.08 -9.28
N CYS A 128 18.92 7.04 -10.01
CA CYS A 128 18.11 6.29 -10.96
C CYS A 128 18.66 4.87 -11.17
N VAL A 129 17.84 3.98 -11.74
CA VAL A 129 18.25 2.63 -12.14
C VAL A 129 18.69 2.67 -13.61
N GLY A 130 19.96 2.36 -13.86
CA GLY A 130 20.58 2.47 -15.18
C GLY A 130 20.57 3.89 -15.76
N ASP A 131 20.96 4.01 -17.01
CA ASP A 131 21.12 5.25 -17.77
C ASP A 131 20.02 5.40 -18.85
N TYR A 132 18.89 4.72 -18.70
CA TYR A 132 17.78 4.74 -19.68
C TYR A 132 16.60 5.56 -19.20
N LEU A 133 16.09 6.41 -20.09
CA LEU A 133 15.01 7.35 -19.81
C LEU A 133 14.31 7.78 -21.09
N THR A 134 13.01 7.53 -21.18
CA THR A 134 12.20 8.03 -22.30
C THR A 134 11.24 9.10 -21.79
N ILE A 135 11.23 10.28 -22.42
CA ILE A 135 10.29 11.37 -22.07
C ILE A 135 9.58 11.86 -23.34
N LYS A 136 8.27 11.60 -23.42
CA LYS A 136 7.44 11.90 -24.59
C LYS A 136 6.31 12.86 -24.22
N LYS A 137 6.06 13.86 -25.07
CA LYS A 137 4.86 14.70 -24.97
C LYS A 137 3.66 13.94 -25.53
N LYS A 138 2.56 13.88 -24.79
CA LYS A 138 1.30 13.22 -25.17
C LYS A 138 0.15 14.21 -24.98
N GLY A 139 -0.17 14.96 -26.03
CA GLY A 139 -1.11 16.10 -25.94
C GLY A 139 -0.59 17.14 -24.95
N ASP A 140 -1.39 17.46 -23.94
CA ASP A 140 -1.05 18.40 -22.86
C ASP A 140 -0.31 17.74 -21.68
N SER A 141 -0.07 16.43 -21.76
CA SER A 141 0.63 15.66 -20.73
C SER A 141 2.06 15.26 -21.15
N THR A 142 2.88 14.90 -20.17
CA THR A 142 4.24 14.38 -20.38
C THR A 142 4.35 12.97 -19.82
N SER A 143 4.63 12.00 -20.68
CA SER A 143 4.89 10.60 -20.31
C SER A 143 6.37 10.39 -20.05
N VAL A 144 6.71 9.77 -18.93
CA VAL A 144 8.08 9.47 -18.50
C VAL A 144 8.19 7.97 -18.25
N GLU A 145 9.21 7.33 -18.83
CA GLU A 145 9.51 5.93 -18.65
C GLU A 145 10.91 5.77 -18.04
N THR A 146 11.02 5.01 -16.96
CA THR A 146 12.27 4.76 -16.20
C THR A 146 12.46 3.27 -15.98
N LEU A 147 13.70 2.79 -15.83
CA LEU A 147 13.92 1.38 -15.53
C LEU A 147 13.42 1.01 -14.12
N CYS A 148 12.79 -0.16 -14.02
CA CYS A 148 12.46 -0.75 -12.74
C CYS A 148 13.70 -1.40 -12.11
N SER A 149 13.79 -1.37 -10.77
CA SER A 149 14.87 -2.04 -10.03
C SER A 149 14.89 -3.56 -10.23
N VAL A 150 13.78 -4.16 -10.68
CA VAL A 150 13.67 -5.59 -11.01
C VAL A 150 14.62 -6.02 -12.13
N ASN A 151 15.05 -5.11 -13.01
CA ASN A 151 16.11 -5.39 -13.98
C ASN A 151 17.43 -5.81 -13.31
N PHE A 152 17.73 -5.28 -12.12
CA PHE A 152 18.91 -5.68 -11.36
C PHE A 152 18.78 -7.10 -10.84
N ASP A 153 17.58 -7.54 -10.43
CA ASP A 153 17.33 -8.92 -10.01
C ASP A 153 17.49 -9.90 -11.18
N ASN A 154 16.97 -9.56 -12.36
CA ASN A 154 17.19 -10.34 -13.59
C ASN A 154 18.69 -10.43 -13.91
N PHE A 155 19.43 -9.33 -13.80
CA PHE A 155 20.87 -9.32 -14.03
C PHE A 155 21.64 -10.20 -13.02
N LEU A 156 21.26 -10.17 -11.75
CA LEU A 156 21.80 -11.08 -10.73
C LEU A 156 21.49 -12.55 -11.08
N LEU A 157 20.24 -12.85 -11.43
CA LEU A 157 19.80 -14.20 -11.75
C LEU A 157 20.52 -14.79 -12.97
N LYS A 158 20.72 -14.00 -14.04
CA LYS A 158 21.54 -14.39 -15.20
C LYS A 158 22.97 -14.72 -14.84
N ASN A 159 23.49 -14.04 -13.82
CA ASN A 159 24.79 -14.35 -13.24
C ASN A 159 24.67 -15.36 -12.08
N GLY A 160 23.62 -16.19 -12.02
CA GLY A 160 23.47 -17.26 -11.05
C GLY A 160 23.40 -16.82 -9.58
N ILE A 161 22.96 -15.59 -9.31
CA ILE A 161 22.69 -15.10 -7.96
C ILE A 161 21.18 -14.92 -7.81
N ILE A 162 20.57 -15.70 -6.91
CA ILE A 162 19.17 -15.47 -6.54
C ILE A 162 19.06 -14.23 -5.66
N SER A 163 18.12 -13.36 -6.01
CA SER A 163 17.79 -12.16 -5.25
C SER A 163 16.35 -12.23 -4.80
N LEU A 164 16.12 -11.98 -3.52
CA LEU A 164 14.79 -11.98 -2.91
C LEU A 164 14.42 -10.54 -2.53
N PRO A 165 13.58 -9.86 -3.32
CA PRO A 165 12.99 -8.59 -2.93
C PRO A 165 12.15 -8.79 -1.67
N LYS A 166 12.47 -8.08 -0.58
CA LYS A 166 11.73 -8.17 0.69
C LYS A 166 10.91 -6.91 0.94
N TYR A 167 11.53 -5.74 0.84
CA TYR A 167 10.89 -4.48 1.24
C TYR A 167 11.09 -3.38 0.20
N GLY A 168 10.09 -2.51 0.05
CA GLY A 168 10.25 -1.19 -0.54
C GLY A 168 10.01 -0.12 0.51
N GLY A 169 10.70 1.00 0.40
CA GLY A 169 10.72 2.00 1.47
C GLY A 169 11.33 3.33 1.05
N ILE A 170 11.61 4.16 2.06
CA ILE A 170 12.37 5.40 1.92
C ILE A 170 13.61 5.35 2.81
N VAL A 171 14.74 5.75 2.24
CA VAL A 171 16.01 5.89 2.95
C VAL A 171 16.25 7.35 3.25
N LYS A 172 16.53 7.65 4.52
CA LYS A 172 16.97 8.97 4.97
C LYS A 172 18.42 9.21 4.54
N PHE A 173 18.68 10.41 4.04
CA PHE A 173 19.99 10.92 3.71
C PHE A 173 20.36 12.08 4.63
N GLU A 174 21.61 12.10 5.07
CA GLU A 174 22.26 13.19 5.80
C GLU A 174 23.67 13.35 5.23
N ASP A 175 24.12 14.58 5.01
CA ASP A 175 25.43 14.89 4.42
C ASP A 175 25.71 14.11 3.11
N TYR A 176 24.71 14.00 2.23
CA TYR A 176 24.75 13.27 0.96
C TYR A 176 24.96 11.75 1.09
N GLU A 177 24.87 11.19 2.29
CA GLU A 177 25.06 9.76 2.56
C GLU A 177 23.74 9.11 3.00
N PRO A 178 23.40 7.90 2.51
CA PRO A 178 22.26 7.16 3.06
C PRO A 178 22.55 6.82 4.52
N VAL A 179 21.56 6.87 5.42
CA VAL A 179 21.75 6.66 6.87
C VAL A 179 20.94 5.48 7.39
N ASN A 180 19.63 5.49 7.14
CA ASN A 180 18.70 4.48 7.64
C ASN A 180 17.47 4.42 6.74
N PHE A 181 16.79 3.29 6.68
CA PHE A 181 15.40 3.26 6.26
C PHE A 181 14.56 4.02 7.30
N GLU A 182 13.77 4.98 6.85
CA GLU A 182 12.81 5.69 7.70
C GLU A 182 11.46 4.98 7.71
N GLY A 183 11.11 4.36 6.58
CA GLY A 183 9.94 3.49 6.52
C GLY A 183 10.05 2.41 5.46
N ILE A 184 9.37 1.30 5.72
CA ILE A 184 9.33 0.11 4.85
C ILE A 184 7.92 -0.46 4.76
N ILE A 185 7.64 -1.12 3.65
CA ILE A 185 6.50 -2.02 3.43
C ILE A 185 7.05 -3.29 2.77
N ASP A 186 6.69 -4.46 3.33
CA ASP A 186 6.96 -5.78 2.77
C ASP A 186 6.08 -5.99 1.52
N PHE A 187 6.71 -6.37 0.42
CA PHE A 187 6.00 -6.68 -0.82
C PHE A 187 4.94 -7.77 -0.60
N ARG A 188 5.21 -8.77 0.24
CA ARG A 188 4.27 -9.88 0.50
C ARG A 188 3.05 -9.46 1.31
N SER A 189 3.15 -8.34 2.03
CA SER A 189 2.13 -7.87 2.96
C SER A 189 1.27 -6.74 2.40
N SER A 190 1.41 -6.39 1.12
CA SER A 190 0.78 -5.22 0.50
C SER A 190 0.09 -5.56 -0.83
N SER A 191 -1.08 -4.95 -1.06
CA SER A 191 -1.78 -4.97 -2.35
C SER A 191 -1.35 -3.87 -3.33
N ILE A 192 -0.47 -2.97 -2.88
CA ILE A 192 0.07 -1.82 -3.63
C ILE A 192 1.60 -1.85 -3.64
N ASP A 193 2.21 -1.32 -4.70
CA ASP A 193 3.66 -1.10 -4.74
C ASP A 193 4.10 -0.19 -3.55
N PRO A 194 5.02 -0.65 -2.69
CA PRO A 194 5.55 0.11 -1.58
C PRO A 194 6.04 1.52 -1.95
N LEU A 195 6.79 1.67 -3.04
CA LEU A 195 7.35 2.96 -3.42
C LEU A 195 6.24 3.93 -3.84
N VAL A 196 5.21 3.45 -4.54
CA VAL A 196 4.03 4.26 -4.86
C VAL A 196 3.33 4.73 -3.59
N ALA A 197 3.21 3.88 -2.57
CA ALA A 197 2.64 4.26 -1.28
C ALA A 197 3.45 5.40 -0.60
N PHE A 198 4.78 5.32 -0.57
CA PHE A 198 5.59 6.41 0.02
C PHE A 198 5.57 7.70 -0.79
N ILE A 199 5.63 7.60 -2.12
CA ILE A 199 5.64 8.77 -3.02
C ILE A 199 4.32 9.52 -2.91
N THR A 200 3.18 8.83 -3.05
CA THR A 200 1.84 9.45 -2.99
C THR A 200 1.50 10.06 -1.63
N GLN A 201 2.17 9.61 -0.56
CA GLN A 201 2.10 10.18 0.78
C GLN A 201 3.03 11.38 1.00
N LYS A 202 3.70 11.87 -0.07
CA LYS A 202 4.65 12.99 -0.02
C LYS A 202 5.75 12.77 1.03
N LYS A 203 6.21 11.53 1.19
CA LYS A 203 7.27 11.15 2.13
C LYS A 203 8.67 11.20 1.49
N THR A 204 8.79 11.64 0.25
CA THR A 204 10.06 11.76 -0.46
C THR A 204 10.55 13.21 -0.44
N ASN A 205 11.87 13.37 -0.48
CA ASN A 205 12.52 14.66 -0.69
C ASN A 205 13.84 14.42 -1.43
N VAL A 206 13.74 13.95 -2.67
CA VAL A 206 14.90 13.64 -3.51
C VAL A 206 15.62 14.93 -3.90
N LEU A 207 14.87 16.01 -4.16
CA LEU A 207 15.47 17.29 -4.50
C LEU A 207 16.33 17.85 -3.36
N GLY A 208 15.87 17.72 -2.10
CA GLY A 208 16.64 18.14 -0.93
C GLY A 208 17.95 17.37 -0.78
N VAL A 209 17.97 16.07 -1.10
CA VAL A 209 19.21 15.27 -1.08
C VAL A 209 20.19 15.77 -2.14
N ILE A 210 19.71 16.13 -3.33
CA ILE A 210 20.55 16.64 -4.41
C ILE A 210 21.11 18.03 -4.07
N GLU A 211 20.27 18.92 -3.54
CA GLU A 211 20.64 20.32 -3.33
C GLU A 211 21.43 20.53 -2.03
N ASN A 212 21.05 19.86 -0.94
CA ASN A 212 21.56 20.13 0.41
C ASN A 212 22.12 18.88 1.12
N GLY A 213 22.02 17.70 0.52
CA GLY A 213 22.50 16.44 1.13
C GLY A 213 21.54 15.82 2.13
N GLU A 214 20.36 16.42 2.36
CA GLU A 214 19.37 15.96 3.34
C GLU A 214 18.02 15.68 2.70
N GLY A 215 17.41 14.56 3.06
CA GLY A 215 16.08 14.22 2.57
C GLY A 215 15.80 12.72 2.55
N PHE A 216 14.90 12.31 1.67
CA PHE A 216 14.39 10.93 1.62
C PHE A 216 14.31 10.43 0.19
N VAL A 217 14.96 9.29 -0.08
CA VAL A 217 15.03 8.66 -1.41
C VAL A 217 14.29 7.32 -1.38
N PRO A 218 13.37 7.05 -2.32
CA PRO A 218 12.77 5.73 -2.48
C PRO A 218 13.83 4.66 -2.71
N ALA A 219 13.74 3.53 -2.01
CA ALA A 219 14.70 2.45 -2.12
C ALA A 219 14.05 1.08 -1.92
N ASN A 220 14.62 0.07 -2.57
CA ASN A 220 14.20 -1.32 -2.44
C ASN A 220 15.30 -2.15 -1.79
N PHE A 221 14.91 -3.01 -0.85
CA PHE A 221 15.79 -3.92 -0.15
C PHE A 221 15.61 -5.34 -0.67
N ARG A 222 16.72 -6.01 -0.97
CA ARG A 222 16.77 -7.44 -1.27
C ARG A 222 17.71 -8.17 -0.32
N ALA A 223 17.45 -9.45 -0.13
CA ALA A 223 18.44 -10.37 0.43
C ALA A 223 18.99 -11.28 -0.67
N ILE A 224 20.31 -11.47 -0.68
CA ILE A 224 20.99 -12.47 -1.51
C ILE A 224 21.77 -13.44 -0.61
N PRO A 225 22.06 -14.67 -1.07
CA PRO A 225 22.88 -15.60 -0.28
C PRO A 225 24.30 -15.07 -0.07
N LYS A 226 24.81 -15.18 1.17
CA LYS A 226 26.17 -14.77 1.54
C LYS A 226 27.26 -15.51 0.75
N SER A 227 27.00 -16.76 0.35
CA SER A 227 27.90 -17.55 -0.51
C SER A 227 28.21 -16.92 -1.87
N CYS A 228 27.44 -15.90 -2.28
CA CYS A 228 27.59 -15.21 -3.56
C CYS A 228 28.32 -13.84 -3.45
N GLU A 229 28.89 -13.49 -2.29
CA GLU A 229 29.50 -12.18 -2.01
C GLU A 229 30.50 -11.72 -3.08
N GLU A 230 31.56 -12.50 -3.34
CA GLU A 230 32.57 -12.13 -4.33
C GLU A 230 31.98 -11.94 -5.73
N LYS A 231 31.00 -12.77 -6.09
CA LYS A 231 30.34 -12.72 -7.39
C LYS A 231 29.49 -11.47 -7.50
N PHE A 232 28.76 -11.13 -6.43
CA PHE A 232 27.99 -9.90 -6.33
C PHE A 232 28.88 -8.66 -6.43
N GLU A 233 30.02 -8.61 -5.72
CA GLU A 233 30.94 -7.47 -5.81
C GLU A 233 31.48 -7.24 -7.22
N ARG A 234 31.77 -8.32 -7.97
CA ARG A 234 32.21 -8.21 -9.37
C ARG A 234 31.10 -7.62 -10.26
N ILE A 235 29.86 -8.01 -10.03
CA ILE A 235 28.68 -7.47 -10.74
C ILE A 235 28.49 -5.99 -10.42
N VAL A 236 28.61 -5.60 -9.15
CA VAL A 236 28.51 -4.20 -8.72
C VAL A 236 29.60 -3.37 -9.39
N LYS A 237 30.84 -3.87 -9.44
CA LYS A 237 31.98 -3.19 -10.12
C LYS A 237 31.78 -3.05 -11.64
N ASN A 238 31.02 -3.93 -12.29
CA ASN A 238 30.67 -3.82 -13.71
C ASN A 238 29.76 -2.59 -13.97
N ASN A 239 29.05 -2.10 -12.96
CA ASN A 239 28.33 -0.82 -12.99
C ASN A 239 27.25 -0.67 -14.09
N MET A 240 26.80 -1.75 -14.74
CA MET A 240 25.83 -1.67 -15.86
C MET A 240 24.52 -0.95 -15.50
N LEU A 241 24.02 -1.10 -14.27
CA LEU A 241 22.83 -0.42 -13.78
C LEU A 241 23.15 0.71 -12.77
N ASN A 242 24.30 0.62 -12.10
CA ASN A 242 24.76 1.56 -11.06
C ASN A 242 23.65 2.02 -10.09
N SER A 243 22.88 1.07 -9.54
CA SER A 243 21.70 1.36 -8.71
C SER A 243 21.87 1.02 -7.23
N VAL A 244 23.00 0.43 -6.84
CA VAL A 244 23.25 0.00 -5.45
C VAL A 244 23.59 1.21 -4.59
N LEU A 245 22.76 1.50 -3.59
CA LEU A 245 23.00 2.51 -2.58
C LEU A 245 23.91 1.98 -1.48
N ALA A 246 23.58 0.81 -0.94
CA ALA A 246 24.32 0.20 0.16
C ALA A 246 24.17 -1.32 0.18
N TYR A 247 25.14 -2.02 0.76
CA TYR A 247 25.03 -3.45 1.06
C TYR A 247 25.91 -3.84 2.26
N ASP A 248 25.49 -4.85 3.01
CA ASP A 248 26.19 -5.39 4.19
C ASP A 248 25.72 -6.84 4.47
N THR A 249 26.44 -7.59 5.31
CA THR A 249 26.09 -8.95 5.77
C THR A 249 25.48 -8.99 7.17
N GLU A 250 25.58 -7.91 7.96
CA GLU A 250 25.04 -7.87 9.32
C GLU A 250 23.80 -6.98 9.43
N ASN A 251 23.94 -5.72 9.00
CA ASN A 251 22.88 -4.73 9.01
C ASN A 251 23.15 -3.72 7.90
N VAL A 252 22.16 -3.44 7.07
CA VAL A 252 22.27 -2.37 6.06
C VAL A 252 21.16 -1.37 6.29
N LEU A 253 21.53 -0.12 6.58
CA LEU A 253 20.60 1.00 6.78
C LEU A 253 19.44 0.68 7.76
N GLY A 254 19.71 -0.07 8.82
CA GLY A 254 18.74 -0.33 9.90
C GLY A 254 17.92 -1.60 9.70
N MET A 255 18.17 -2.32 8.61
CA MET A 255 17.55 -3.60 8.30
C MET A 255 18.40 -4.75 8.85
N GLY A 256 17.81 -5.57 9.71
CA GLY A 256 18.44 -6.80 10.19
C GLY A 256 18.49 -7.88 9.11
N LEU A 257 19.55 -8.70 9.15
CA LEU A 257 19.79 -9.80 8.21
C LEU A 257 19.87 -11.13 8.93
N ASN A 258 19.51 -12.21 8.23
CA ASN A 258 19.80 -13.56 8.70
C ASN A 258 21.30 -13.87 8.53
N GLN A 259 21.84 -14.84 9.28
CA GLN A 259 23.29 -15.15 9.31
C GLN A 259 23.92 -15.43 7.93
N ASP A 260 23.14 -15.95 6.98
CA ASP A 260 23.58 -16.35 5.64
C ASP A 260 23.10 -15.41 4.53
N GLU A 261 22.71 -14.18 4.86
CA GLU A 261 22.23 -13.19 3.90
C GLU A 261 23.19 -12.00 3.76
N ILE A 262 23.25 -11.44 2.54
CA ILE A 262 23.72 -10.08 2.28
C ILE A 262 22.48 -9.24 1.98
N GLY A 263 22.33 -8.13 2.68
CA GLY A 263 21.32 -7.12 2.40
C GLY A 263 21.82 -6.19 1.31
N VAL A 264 21.00 -5.95 0.30
CA VAL A 264 21.31 -5.06 -0.83
C VAL A 264 20.21 -4.02 -0.97
N VAL A 265 20.58 -2.75 -0.86
CA VAL A 265 19.69 -1.61 -1.01
C VAL A 265 19.92 -0.96 -2.36
N LEU A 266 18.87 -0.89 -3.17
CA LEU A 266 18.89 -0.23 -4.46
C LEU A 266 18.07 1.06 -4.43
N VAL A 267 18.50 2.06 -5.19
CA VAL A 267 17.63 3.19 -5.55
C VAL A 267 16.37 2.66 -6.22
N GLY A 268 15.21 3.18 -5.81
CA GLY A 268 13.94 2.84 -6.42
C GLY A 268 13.84 3.33 -7.86
N GLY A 269 13.29 2.52 -8.76
CA GLY A 269 13.13 2.89 -10.17
C GLY A 269 12.24 4.13 -10.38
N LEU A 270 11.36 4.43 -9.42
CA LEU A 270 10.48 5.60 -9.43
C LEU A 270 11.14 6.88 -8.89
N THR A 271 12.39 6.82 -8.40
CA THR A 271 13.08 7.97 -7.79
C THR A 271 13.14 9.20 -8.69
N PRO A 272 13.42 9.09 -10.01
CA PRO A 272 13.41 10.26 -10.89
C PRO A 272 12.06 10.97 -10.96
N LEU A 273 10.97 10.23 -10.73
CA LEU A 273 9.60 10.75 -10.76
C LEU A 273 9.26 11.53 -9.47
N CYS A 274 10.09 11.50 -8.44
CA CYS A 274 9.78 12.18 -7.20
C CYS A 274 9.95 13.70 -7.32
N ILE A 275 10.97 14.19 -8.03
CA ILE A 275 11.32 15.62 -8.07
C ILE A 275 10.19 16.50 -8.62
N PRO A 276 9.56 16.21 -9.78
CA PRO A 276 8.43 17.02 -10.23
C PRO A 276 7.23 16.90 -9.29
N TYR A 277 6.98 15.71 -8.74
CA TYR A 277 5.87 15.50 -7.81
C TYR A 277 6.04 16.30 -6.50
N GLU A 278 7.26 16.35 -5.96
CA GLU A 278 7.66 17.15 -4.78
C GLU A 278 7.42 18.65 -5.00
N LEU A 279 7.58 19.13 -6.24
CA LEU A 279 7.31 20.51 -6.65
C LEU A 279 5.84 20.78 -7.03
N GLY A 280 4.95 19.81 -6.81
CA GLY A 280 3.51 19.96 -6.97
C GLY A 280 2.96 19.67 -8.36
N TYR A 281 3.76 19.09 -9.27
CA TYR A 281 3.25 18.64 -10.57
C TYR A 281 2.36 17.40 -10.40
N PRO A 282 1.08 17.43 -10.83
CA PRO A 282 0.19 16.27 -10.74
C PRO A 282 0.76 15.10 -11.55
N MET A 283 0.88 13.95 -10.90
CA MET A 283 1.47 12.74 -11.46
C MET A 283 0.48 11.57 -11.34
N HIS A 284 0.41 10.76 -12.39
CA HIS A 284 -0.23 9.45 -12.38
C HIS A 284 0.81 8.39 -12.72
N ILE A 285 1.07 7.44 -11.82
CA ILE A 285 1.94 6.28 -12.06
C ILE A 285 1.07 5.14 -12.57
N ALA A 286 1.47 4.48 -13.66
CA ALA A 286 0.78 3.30 -14.16
C ALA A 286 0.91 2.13 -13.17
N GLU A 287 -0.19 1.40 -12.94
CA GLU A 287 -0.22 0.29 -11.99
C GLU A 287 0.60 -0.93 -12.45
N ALA A 288 0.74 -1.12 -13.77
CA ALA A 288 1.50 -2.22 -14.34
C ALA A 288 2.87 -1.78 -14.88
N THR A 289 3.92 -2.50 -14.49
CA THR A 289 5.22 -2.44 -15.16
C THR A 289 5.14 -3.14 -16.52
N THR A 290 5.82 -2.60 -17.53
CA THR A 290 5.82 -3.20 -18.88
C THR A 290 7.22 -3.65 -19.27
N ILE A 291 7.30 -4.67 -20.13
CA ILE A 291 8.55 -5.12 -20.74
C ILE A 291 8.68 -4.46 -22.10
N LYS A 292 9.86 -3.92 -22.37
CA LYS A 292 10.20 -3.35 -23.66
C LYS A 292 11.57 -3.82 -24.13
N ASP A 293 11.74 -3.84 -25.44
CA ASP A 293 13.07 -3.96 -26.02
C ASP A 293 13.88 -2.69 -25.71
N MET A 294 15.09 -2.89 -25.21
CA MET A 294 15.99 -1.81 -24.79
C MET A 294 16.34 -0.84 -25.91
N SER A 295 16.34 -1.32 -27.17
CA SER A 295 16.56 -0.50 -28.36
C SER A 295 15.53 0.61 -28.56
N THR A 296 14.37 0.53 -27.87
CA THR A 296 13.31 1.53 -27.94
C THR A 296 13.44 2.64 -26.90
N LEU A 297 14.43 2.55 -25.99
CA LEU A 297 14.66 3.51 -24.91
C LEU A 297 15.82 4.44 -25.24
N ASP A 298 15.65 5.72 -24.88
CA ASP A 298 16.73 6.69 -24.99
C ASP A 298 17.74 6.49 -23.84
N THR A 299 19.02 6.70 -24.14
CA THR A 299 20.09 6.72 -23.13
C THR A 299 20.35 8.15 -22.67
N ARG A 300 20.74 8.31 -21.40
CA ARG A 300 21.01 9.59 -20.76
C ARG A 300 22.20 9.48 -19.83
N ALA A 301 23.12 10.43 -19.95
CA ALA A 301 24.23 10.55 -19.01
C ALA A 301 23.71 10.63 -17.56
N LYS A 302 24.35 9.85 -16.71
CA LYS A 302 23.96 9.62 -15.33
C LYS A 302 25.14 9.88 -14.39
N GLY A 303 24.88 10.45 -13.22
CA GLY A 303 25.84 10.55 -12.12
C GLY A 303 26.18 9.18 -11.53
N TYR A 304 27.38 9.04 -10.97
CA TYR A 304 27.82 7.77 -10.41
C TYR A 304 27.44 7.65 -8.93
N LEU A 305 26.66 6.62 -8.59
CA LEU A 305 26.43 6.21 -7.21
C LEU A 305 27.54 5.29 -6.75
N THR A 306 28.21 5.66 -5.67
CA THR A 306 29.19 4.79 -5.00
C THR A 306 28.48 3.97 -3.93
N PRO A 307 28.42 2.63 -4.05
CA PRO A 307 27.82 1.78 -3.03
C PRO A 307 28.50 1.96 -1.68
N LYS A 308 27.70 2.08 -0.62
CA LYS A 308 28.19 2.27 0.75
C LYS A 308 28.05 1.00 1.57
N ASN A 309 29.03 0.74 2.42
CA ASN A 309 28.86 -0.20 3.52
C ASN A 309 28.51 0.64 4.76
N LYS A 310 27.22 0.69 5.10
CA LYS A 310 26.73 1.51 6.22
C LYS A 310 25.62 0.79 6.98
N LYS A 311 25.89 0.60 8.26
CA LYS A 311 24.92 0.13 9.24
C LYS A 311 23.95 1.24 9.59
N GLY A 312 22.72 0.88 9.90
CA GLY A 312 21.73 1.84 10.39
C GLY A 312 22.00 2.27 11.81
N ASN A 313 21.47 3.44 12.16
CA ASN A 313 21.51 3.95 13.53
C ASN A 313 20.43 3.31 14.40
N TYR A 314 19.34 2.82 13.81
CA TYR A 314 18.21 2.20 14.52
C TYR A 314 17.51 1.14 13.66
N SER A 315 16.89 0.16 14.32
CA SER A 315 16.10 -0.86 13.66
C SER A 315 14.74 -0.31 13.23
N VAL A 316 14.37 -0.54 11.96
CA VAL A 316 13.01 -0.25 11.50
C VAL A 316 12.03 -1.19 12.19
N THR A 317 11.01 -0.61 12.83
CA THR A 317 10.04 -1.37 13.63
C THR A 317 8.69 -1.41 12.92
N PRO A 318 8.03 -2.58 12.81
CA PRO A 318 6.67 -2.67 12.29
C PRO A 318 5.66 -1.85 13.11
N VAL A 319 4.65 -1.31 12.44
CA VAL A 319 3.58 -0.53 13.07
C VAL A 319 2.78 -1.38 14.06
N LEU A 320 2.67 -2.70 13.82
CA LEU A 320 2.01 -3.63 14.75
C LEU A 320 2.60 -3.58 16.16
N SER A 321 3.93 -3.55 16.31
CA SER A 321 4.58 -3.47 17.63
C SER A 321 4.22 -2.20 18.38
N LYS A 322 4.12 -1.07 17.66
CA LYS A 322 3.64 0.21 18.21
C LYS A 322 2.17 0.13 18.61
N MET A 323 1.33 -0.49 17.78
CA MET A 323 -0.10 -0.67 18.05
C MET A 323 -0.33 -1.52 19.31
N LEU A 324 0.37 -2.65 19.45
CA LEU A 324 0.29 -3.50 20.63
C LEU A 324 0.71 -2.76 21.90
N SER A 325 1.76 -1.94 21.82
CA SER A 325 2.20 -1.11 22.95
C SER A 325 1.13 -0.07 23.35
N LEU A 326 0.51 0.59 22.37
CA LEU A 326 -0.55 1.57 22.62
C LEU A 326 -1.82 0.94 23.19
N MET A 327 -2.18 -0.28 22.75
CA MET A 327 -3.32 -1.02 23.29
C MET A 327 -3.20 -1.30 24.78
N GLN A 328 -1.98 -1.49 25.30
CA GLN A 328 -1.74 -1.72 26.74
C GLN A 328 -1.97 -0.47 27.59
N VAL A 329 -1.80 0.73 27.01
CA VAL A 329 -1.98 2.01 27.72
C VAL A 329 -3.46 2.38 27.85
N VAL A 330 -4.33 1.80 27.01
CA VAL A 330 -5.77 2.07 27.06
C VAL A 330 -6.32 1.60 28.40
N ASN A 331 -6.93 2.54 29.14
CA ASN A 331 -7.56 2.21 30.41
C ASN A 331 -9.01 2.64 30.56
N TYR A 332 -9.67 3.01 29.46
CA TYR A 332 -11.11 3.27 29.40
C TYR A 332 -11.95 2.17 30.07
N ASP A 333 -12.90 2.62 30.88
CA ASP A 333 -13.87 1.80 31.59
C ASP A 333 -15.30 2.13 31.14
N MET A 334 -16.06 1.10 30.75
CA MET A 334 -17.39 1.24 30.15
C MET A 334 -18.48 1.63 31.16
N GLU A 335 -18.27 1.40 32.46
CA GLU A 335 -19.27 1.71 33.50
C GLU A 335 -19.16 3.16 33.96
N SER A 336 -17.93 3.59 34.23
CA SER A 336 -17.64 4.94 34.69
C SER A 336 -17.49 5.97 33.56
N HIS A 337 -17.43 5.51 32.30
CA HIS A 337 -17.12 6.34 31.14
C HIS A 337 -15.87 7.20 31.35
N SER A 338 -14.83 6.62 31.95
CA SER A 338 -13.61 7.33 32.34
C SER A 338 -12.36 6.58 31.92
N GLY A 339 -11.25 7.31 31.83
CA GLY A 339 -9.94 6.75 31.52
C GLY A 339 -9.43 7.12 30.13
N ASN A 340 -8.18 6.75 29.90
CA ASN A 340 -7.38 7.06 28.74
C ASN A 340 -7.80 6.23 27.53
N VAL A 341 -8.04 6.96 26.44
CA VAL A 341 -8.26 6.45 25.08
C VAL A 341 -7.10 6.90 24.17
N ILE A 342 -6.96 6.25 23.02
CA ILE A 342 -6.04 6.66 21.97
C ILE A 342 -6.81 7.48 20.93
N VAL A 343 -6.26 8.63 20.55
CA VAL A 343 -6.86 9.52 19.54
C VAL A 343 -5.93 9.72 18.34
N ASN A 344 -6.53 9.93 17.17
CA ASN A 344 -5.86 10.49 16.00
C ASN A 344 -6.04 12.01 16.02
N GLY A 345 -5.03 12.74 15.54
CA GLY A 345 -5.08 14.20 15.46
C GLY A 345 -5.14 14.68 14.01
N ALA A 346 -5.79 15.79 13.78
CA ALA A 346 -5.73 16.51 12.52
C ALA A 346 -5.66 18.03 12.73
N LYS A 347 -5.00 18.73 11.80
CA LYS A 347 -4.91 20.19 11.77
C LYS A 347 -5.57 20.73 10.52
N VAL A 348 -6.45 21.72 10.69
CA VAL A 348 -7.16 22.39 9.61
C VAL A 348 -7.00 23.91 9.77
N PRO A 349 -6.72 24.68 8.71
CA PRO A 349 -6.67 26.14 8.79
C PRO A 349 -7.99 26.73 9.30
N ILE A 350 -7.93 27.68 10.23
CA ILE A 350 -9.11 28.22 10.92
C ILE A 350 -10.18 28.81 9.98
N ARG A 351 -9.76 29.26 8.79
CA ARG A 351 -10.63 29.80 7.75
C ARG A 351 -11.67 28.79 7.21
N TYR A 352 -11.49 27.49 7.41
CA TYR A 352 -12.43 26.43 7.01
C TYR A 352 -13.22 25.84 8.19
N ARG A 353 -13.29 26.55 9.32
CA ARG A 353 -13.87 26.04 10.56
C ARG A 353 -15.31 25.57 10.38
N GLU A 354 -16.16 26.37 9.77
CA GLU A 354 -17.60 26.07 9.67
C GLU A 354 -17.84 24.85 8.78
N GLU A 355 -17.20 24.81 7.60
CA GLU A 355 -17.28 23.68 6.67
C GLU A 355 -16.73 22.40 7.31
N THR A 356 -15.67 22.51 8.09
CA THR A 356 -15.07 21.38 8.81
C THR A 356 -15.99 20.84 9.90
N ILE A 357 -16.60 21.71 10.72
CA ILE A 357 -17.55 21.28 11.75
C ILE A 357 -18.76 20.58 11.12
N ASN A 358 -19.31 21.13 10.05
CA ASN A 358 -20.44 20.52 9.34
C ASN A 358 -20.08 19.13 8.80
N ALA A 359 -18.91 19.00 8.17
CA ALA A 359 -18.43 17.71 7.65
C ALA A 359 -18.14 16.69 8.77
N LEU A 360 -17.64 17.14 9.92
CA LEU A 360 -17.47 16.29 11.10
C LEU A 360 -18.83 15.80 11.61
N LYS A 361 -19.81 16.69 11.83
CA LYS A 361 -21.15 16.31 12.29
C LYS A 361 -21.80 15.30 11.35
N GLU A 362 -21.79 15.57 10.06
CA GLU A 362 -22.27 14.65 9.02
C GLU A 362 -21.59 13.27 9.13
N SER A 363 -20.28 13.23 9.42
CA SER A 363 -19.53 11.98 9.57
C SER A 363 -19.99 11.17 10.79
N TYR A 364 -20.27 11.83 11.92
CA TYR A 364 -20.77 11.18 13.12
C TYR A 364 -22.20 10.68 12.95
N GLU A 365 -23.08 11.48 12.35
CA GLU A 365 -24.47 11.09 12.01
C GLU A 365 -24.51 9.87 11.10
N LYS A 366 -23.61 9.82 10.10
CA LYS A 366 -23.46 8.70 9.18
C LYS A 366 -22.71 7.50 9.76
N LYS A 367 -22.38 7.52 11.05
CA LYS A 367 -21.65 6.43 11.72
C LYS A 367 -20.32 6.13 11.03
N LEU A 368 -19.57 7.18 10.68
CA LEU A 368 -18.23 7.08 10.11
C LEU A 368 -17.12 7.23 11.16
N ALA A 369 -17.46 7.72 12.34
CA ALA A 369 -16.54 7.89 13.46
C ALA A 369 -16.66 6.77 14.49
N ILE A 370 -15.58 6.56 15.25
CA ILE A 370 -15.61 5.71 16.45
C ILE A 370 -16.21 6.50 17.60
N SER A 371 -17.20 5.93 18.27
CA SER A 371 -18.00 6.59 19.32
C SER A 371 -18.77 7.81 18.80
N ASN A 372 -19.36 8.59 19.72
CA ASN A 372 -20.05 9.85 19.47
C ASN A 372 -19.26 11.08 19.98
N VAL A 373 -18.00 10.91 20.39
CA VAL A 373 -17.22 12.01 20.97
C VAL A 373 -15.99 12.35 20.15
N LEU A 374 -15.57 13.62 20.23
CA LEU A 374 -14.33 14.16 19.70
C LEU A 374 -13.86 15.34 20.55
N LYS A 375 -12.64 15.81 20.29
CA LYS A 375 -12.17 17.08 20.84
C LYS A 375 -11.77 18.02 19.73
N ILE A 376 -12.12 19.30 19.89
CA ILE A 376 -11.65 20.38 19.05
C ILE A 376 -10.93 21.40 19.93
N GLU A 377 -9.72 21.76 19.55
CA GLU A 377 -8.93 22.82 20.16
C GLU A 377 -8.58 23.86 19.09
N TYR A 378 -8.45 25.11 19.50
CA TYR A 378 -8.11 26.21 18.60
C TYR A 378 -6.78 26.82 19.01
N ASP A 379 -5.91 27.06 18.03
CA ASP A 379 -4.78 27.98 18.15
C ASP A 379 -5.01 29.20 17.24
N SER A 380 -3.99 30.08 17.11
CA SER A 380 -4.13 31.33 16.36
C SER A 380 -4.38 31.14 14.86
N GLU A 381 -4.00 29.99 14.29
CA GLU A 381 -4.03 29.75 12.84
C GLU A 381 -4.83 28.50 12.46
N PHE A 382 -4.98 27.55 13.39
CA PHE A 382 -5.48 26.21 13.13
C PHE A 382 -6.55 25.76 14.13
N MET A 383 -7.46 24.95 13.61
CA MET A 383 -8.36 24.08 14.34
C MET A 383 -7.69 22.69 14.44
N ASN A 384 -7.42 22.25 15.66
CA ASN A 384 -6.87 20.94 15.99
C ASN A 384 -8.01 20.00 16.40
N ILE A 385 -8.17 18.87 15.70
CA ILE A 385 -9.30 17.96 15.87
C ILE A 385 -8.77 16.59 16.31
N TYR A 386 -9.41 15.98 17.29
CA TYR A 386 -9.03 14.68 17.83
C TYR A 386 -10.20 13.70 17.82
N THR A 387 -10.04 12.57 17.13
CA THR A 387 -11.05 11.50 17.02
C THR A 387 -10.52 10.20 17.62
N ILE A 388 -11.41 9.37 18.18
CA ILE A 388 -11.01 8.10 18.81
C ILE A 388 -10.44 7.13 17.74
N CYS A 389 -9.34 6.47 18.09
CA CYS A 389 -8.71 5.43 17.29
C CYS A 389 -9.30 4.03 17.58
N SER A 390 -9.30 3.13 16.60
CA SER A 390 -9.76 1.73 16.76
C SER A 390 -8.92 0.93 17.75
N LEU A 391 -7.68 1.36 18.01
CA LEU A 391 -6.86 0.77 19.08
C LEU A 391 -7.47 0.95 20.47
N THR A 392 -8.28 1.99 20.71
CA THR A 392 -9.02 2.15 21.96
C THR A 392 -9.98 0.98 22.16
N VAL A 393 -10.71 0.61 21.11
CA VAL A 393 -11.65 -0.51 21.13
C VAL A 393 -10.91 -1.83 21.36
N ASN A 394 -9.77 -2.02 20.68
CA ASN A 394 -8.92 -3.20 20.90
C ASN A 394 -8.37 -3.28 22.34
N GLY A 395 -7.98 -2.14 22.93
CA GLY A 395 -7.54 -2.05 24.33
C GLY A 395 -8.66 -2.40 25.32
N VAL A 396 -9.91 -1.97 25.06
CA VAL A 396 -11.08 -2.36 25.86
C VAL A 396 -11.28 -3.88 25.84
N PHE A 397 -11.20 -4.51 24.66
CA PHE A 397 -11.29 -5.97 24.57
C PHE A 397 -10.15 -6.67 25.32
N LEU A 398 -8.93 -6.16 25.20
CA LEU A 398 -7.77 -6.71 25.89
C LEU A 398 -7.92 -6.67 27.41
N LYS A 399 -8.41 -5.56 27.98
CA LYS A 399 -8.73 -5.44 29.42
C LYS A 399 -9.76 -6.46 29.90
N ASN A 400 -10.67 -6.84 29.01
CA ASN A 400 -11.67 -7.88 29.28
C ASN A 400 -11.18 -9.29 28.92
N LYS A 401 -9.85 -9.49 28.82
CA LYS A 401 -9.17 -10.77 28.55
C LYS A 401 -9.49 -11.37 27.18
N ILE A 402 -9.86 -10.54 26.20
CA ILE A 402 -10.03 -10.96 24.81
C ILE A 402 -8.82 -10.52 23.99
N PRO A 403 -7.98 -11.45 23.52
CA PRO A 403 -6.84 -11.11 22.68
C PRO A 403 -7.32 -10.74 21.27
N VAL A 404 -7.32 -9.45 20.98
CA VAL A 404 -7.59 -8.90 19.64
C VAL A 404 -6.26 -8.56 18.98
N ILE A 405 -6.00 -9.16 17.82
CA ILE A 405 -4.73 -8.97 17.10
C ILE A 405 -5.02 -8.16 15.83
N PRO A 406 -4.54 -6.90 15.72
CA PRO A 406 -4.63 -6.14 14.48
C PRO A 406 -3.95 -6.91 13.34
N TYR A 407 -4.62 -7.00 12.19
CA TYR A 407 -4.17 -7.80 11.06
C TYR A 407 -3.91 -6.97 9.80
N TYR A 408 -4.94 -6.30 9.26
CA TYR A 408 -4.81 -5.44 8.08
C TYR A 408 -5.43 -4.06 8.30
N GLY A 409 -4.90 -3.05 7.63
CA GLY A 409 -5.55 -1.75 7.45
C GLY A 409 -5.67 -1.44 5.97
N GLY A 410 -6.75 -0.75 5.57
CA GLY A 410 -7.05 -0.61 4.15
C GLY A 410 -8.28 0.23 3.84
N VAL A 411 -8.71 0.14 2.59
CA VAL A 411 -9.93 0.77 2.06
C VAL A 411 -11.01 -0.28 1.89
N LEU A 412 -12.14 -0.06 2.55
CA LEU A 412 -13.35 -0.87 2.46
C LEU A 412 -14.37 -0.17 1.55
N GLU A 413 -14.80 -0.86 0.50
CA GLU A 413 -15.97 -0.48 -0.29
C GLU A 413 -17.23 -0.95 0.44
N ILE A 414 -18.08 0.01 0.81
CA ILE A 414 -19.41 -0.26 1.38
C ILE A 414 -20.38 -0.47 0.22
N LYS A 415 -21.02 -1.64 0.19
CA LYS A 415 -22.11 -1.94 -0.76
C LYS A 415 -23.36 -2.42 0.00
N PRO A 416 -24.56 -2.26 -0.59
CA PRO A 416 -25.82 -2.73 0.04
C PRO A 416 -25.84 -4.23 0.35
N ASP A 417 -25.12 -5.02 -0.46
CA ASP A 417 -25.13 -6.48 -0.45
C ASP A 417 -23.92 -7.09 0.27
N LYS A 418 -22.71 -6.54 0.09
CA LYS A 418 -21.50 -7.06 0.73
C LYS A 418 -20.35 -6.04 0.80
N ASN A 419 -19.81 -5.85 2.01
CA ASN A 419 -18.60 -5.06 2.23
C ASN A 419 -17.35 -5.84 1.76
N ARG A 420 -16.39 -5.13 1.16
CA ARG A 420 -15.12 -5.73 0.73
C ARG A 420 -13.96 -4.75 0.79
N PHE A 421 -12.78 -5.24 1.14
CA PHE A 421 -11.56 -4.46 0.98
C PHE A 421 -11.13 -4.43 -0.48
N ILE A 422 -10.79 -3.23 -0.96
CA ILE A 422 -10.23 -3.01 -2.31
C ILE A 422 -8.72 -2.75 -2.28
N GLU A 423 -8.20 -2.38 -1.10
CA GLU A 423 -6.78 -2.17 -0.82
C GLU A 423 -6.50 -2.54 0.63
N ALA A 424 -5.35 -3.15 0.90
CA ALA A 424 -4.96 -3.56 2.24
C ALA A 424 -3.43 -3.68 2.37
N ILE A 425 -2.94 -3.35 3.56
CA ILE A 425 -1.56 -3.58 3.99
C ILE A 425 -1.61 -4.26 5.36
N ALA A 426 -0.85 -5.34 5.53
CA ALA A 426 -0.75 -6.05 6.80
C ALA A 426 0.08 -5.22 7.79
N TYR A 427 -0.40 -5.04 9.03
CA TYR A 427 0.31 -4.24 10.04
C TYR A 427 1.67 -4.83 10.45
N GLU A 428 1.86 -6.14 10.30
CA GLU A 428 3.13 -6.81 10.61
C GLU A 428 4.24 -6.51 9.59
N GLY A 429 3.86 -6.22 8.34
CA GLY A 429 4.80 -6.03 7.23
C GLY A 429 5.08 -4.57 6.89
N THR A 430 4.61 -3.60 7.68
CA THR A 430 4.76 -2.17 7.38
C THR A 430 5.20 -1.39 8.59
N SER A 431 6.03 -0.36 8.42
CA SER A 431 6.29 0.64 9.45
C SER A 431 5.40 1.88 9.32
N LEU A 432 4.68 2.01 8.19
CA LEU A 432 3.67 3.04 7.98
C LEU A 432 2.29 2.57 8.45
N ASN A 433 1.49 3.51 8.96
CA ASN A 433 0.08 3.22 9.21
C ASN A 433 -0.67 3.11 7.86
N PRO A 434 -1.31 1.96 7.55
CA PRO A 434 -2.10 1.79 6.33
C PRO A 434 -3.20 2.85 6.13
N HIS A 435 -3.79 3.38 7.21
CA HIS A 435 -4.82 4.43 7.09
C HIS A 435 -4.23 5.78 6.67
N GLU A 436 -2.94 6.04 6.93
CA GLU A 436 -2.25 7.19 6.33
C GLU A 436 -2.03 6.94 4.84
N VAL A 437 -1.48 5.77 4.49
CA VAL A 437 -1.21 5.36 3.10
C VAL A 437 -2.44 5.51 2.21
N PHE A 438 -3.59 5.07 2.70
CA PHE A 438 -4.83 5.08 1.92
C PHE A 438 -5.73 6.27 2.20
N PHE A 439 -5.28 7.27 2.96
CA PHE A 439 -6.10 8.40 3.40
C PHE A 439 -6.86 9.08 2.26
N ASN A 440 -6.19 9.34 1.14
CA ASN A 440 -6.77 10.00 -0.03
C ASN A 440 -7.74 9.13 -0.84
N LYS A 441 -7.82 7.82 -0.58
CA LYS A 441 -8.75 6.89 -1.23
C LYS A 441 -10.09 6.79 -0.47
N GLY A 442 -10.17 7.30 0.77
CA GLY A 442 -11.41 7.34 1.53
C GLY A 442 -12.25 8.56 1.16
N ASP A 443 -13.50 8.35 0.74
CA ASP A 443 -14.45 9.42 0.42
C ASP A 443 -15.50 9.64 1.51
N GLY A 444 -15.52 8.80 2.56
CA GLY A 444 -16.51 8.86 3.64
C GLY A 444 -17.93 8.48 3.19
N LYS A 445 -18.09 7.86 2.02
CA LYS A 445 -19.39 7.47 1.47
C LYS A 445 -19.34 6.03 0.98
N LYS A 446 -18.72 5.81 -0.18
CA LYS A 446 -18.60 4.51 -0.81
C LYS A 446 -17.34 3.79 -0.34
N TYR A 447 -16.26 4.53 -0.14
CA TYR A 447 -14.96 4.03 0.24
C TYR A 447 -14.57 4.61 1.60
N ILE A 448 -14.44 3.74 2.60
CA ILE A 448 -14.04 4.13 3.94
C ILE A 448 -12.75 3.44 4.35
N LEU A 449 -12.00 4.06 5.24
CA LEU A 449 -10.84 3.44 5.86
C LEU A 449 -11.33 2.47 6.94
N ALA A 450 -10.82 1.25 6.91
CA ALA A 450 -11.19 0.21 7.85
C ALA A 450 -9.98 -0.65 8.24
N GLY A 451 -10.10 -1.33 9.37
CA GLY A 451 -9.12 -2.29 9.86
C GLY A 451 -9.75 -3.67 9.98
N ILE A 452 -8.94 -4.70 9.88
CA ILE A 452 -9.29 -6.07 10.24
C ILE A 452 -8.44 -6.47 11.44
N SER A 453 -9.09 -7.08 12.42
CA SER A 453 -8.43 -7.77 13.53
C SER A 453 -8.85 -9.24 13.57
N LYS A 454 -7.99 -10.08 14.14
CA LYS A 454 -8.25 -11.52 14.38
C LYS A 454 -8.47 -11.76 15.87
N VAL A 455 -9.42 -12.62 16.19
CA VAL A 455 -9.77 -13.00 17.58
C VAL A 455 -9.94 -14.52 17.67
N PRO A 456 -9.48 -15.19 18.75
CA PRO A 456 -9.71 -16.60 18.95
C PRO A 456 -11.19 -16.95 19.00
N LEU A 457 -11.56 -18.05 18.33
CA LEU A 457 -12.94 -18.52 18.24
C LEU A 457 -13.63 -18.67 19.60
N SER A 458 -12.90 -19.12 20.62
CA SER A 458 -13.43 -19.29 21.98
C SER A 458 -13.92 -18.00 22.63
N ALA A 459 -13.46 -16.84 22.16
CA ALA A 459 -13.87 -15.54 22.70
C ALA A 459 -15.09 -14.91 21.98
N ASN A 460 -15.68 -15.57 20.97
CA ASN A 460 -16.74 -14.98 20.14
C ASN A 460 -17.97 -14.53 20.95
N GLU A 461 -18.43 -15.33 21.91
CA GLU A 461 -19.60 -14.97 22.75
C GLU A 461 -19.29 -13.74 23.61
N GLN A 462 -18.17 -13.76 24.33
CA GLN A 462 -17.74 -12.66 25.19
C GLN A 462 -17.45 -11.38 24.37
N PHE A 463 -16.88 -11.52 23.17
CA PHE A 463 -16.61 -10.42 22.26
C PHE A 463 -17.92 -9.70 21.88
N ARG A 464 -18.97 -10.44 21.53
CA ARG A 464 -20.29 -9.89 21.18
C ARG A 464 -20.92 -9.17 22.37
N ALA A 465 -20.89 -9.79 23.55
CA ALA A 465 -21.41 -9.18 24.77
C ALA A 465 -20.72 -7.84 25.10
N ILE A 466 -19.39 -7.76 24.96
CA ILE A 466 -18.65 -6.51 25.19
C ILE A 466 -18.93 -5.48 24.09
N THR A 467 -19.09 -5.91 22.84
CA THR A 467 -19.44 -5.01 21.73
C THR A 467 -20.80 -4.35 21.97
N GLU A 468 -21.81 -5.14 22.37
CA GLU A 468 -23.14 -4.66 22.73
C GLU A 468 -23.09 -3.71 23.93
N LYS A 469 -22.33 -4.07 24.97
CA LYS A 469 -22.15 -3.23 26.16
C LYS A 469 -21.43 -1.92 25.88
N LEU A 470 -20.38 -1.94 25.05
CA LEU A 470 -19.63 -0.75 24.67
C LEU A 470 -20.51 0.21 23.85
N ASN A 471 -21.41 -0.33 23.04
CA ASN A 471 -22.36 0.42 22.21
C ASN A 471 -21.74 1.56 21.40
N TRP A 472 -20.49 1.37 20.96
CA TRP A 472 -19.80 2.31 20.08
C TRP A 472 -19.90 1.85 18.65
N ASN A 473 -20.06 2.82 17.76
CA ASN A 473 -19.93 2.60 16.32
C ASN A 473 -18.47 2.28 15.96
N SER A 474 -18.08 1.02 16.10
CA SER A 474 -16.67 0.60 16.02
C SER A 474 -16.48 -0.65 15.17
N VAL A 475 -17.40 -1.61 15.30
CA VAL A 475 -17.40 -2.87 14.57
C VAL A 475 -18.40 -2.79 13.42
N ILE A 476 -17.90 -2.99 12.19
CA ILE A 476 -18.70 -3.01 10.95
C ILE A 476 -19.25 -4.42 10.73
N GLU A 477 -18.39 -5.44 10.87
CA GLU A 477 -18.75 -6.82 10.57
C GLU A 477 -17.96 -7.78 11.47
N ILE A 478 -18.63 -8.85 11.94
CA ILE A 478 -18.00 -9.96 12.66
C ILE A 478 -18.08 -11.19 11.75
N GLY A 479 -16.91 -11.66 11.32
CA GLY A 479 -16.78 -12.77 10.39
C GLY A 479 -17.22 -14.10 11.01
N ARG A 480 -17.63 -15.04 10.14
CA ARG A 480 -17.86 -16.42 10.58
C ARG A 480 -16.51 -17.10 10.86
N PRO A 481 -16.45 -18.04 11.81
CA PRO A 481 -15.22 -18.78 12.10
C PRO A 481 -14.67 -19.47 10.84
N ASN A 482 -13.36 -19.41 10.64
CA ASN A 482 -12.65 -20.02 9.49
C ASN A 482 -13.13 -19.57 8.10
N ASN A 483 -13.85 -18.45 8.00
CA ASN A 483 -14.28 -17.87 6.74
C ASN A 483 -13.57 -16.52 6.51
N ASP A 484 -13.47 -16.12 5.25
CA ASP A 484 -12.98 -14.79 4.91
C ASP A 484 -13.92 -13.72 5.43
N ILE A 485 -13.35 -12.59 5.86
CA ILE A 485 -14.09 -11.39 6.24
C ILE A 485 -13.75 -10.28 5.26
N CYS A 486 -14.79 -9.68 4.64
CA CYS A 486 -14.64 -8.61 3.66
C CYS A 486 -13.59 -8.90 2.56
N GLY A 487 -13.42 -10.17 2.17
CA GLY A 487 -12.46 -10.61 1.14
C GLY A 487 -11.05 -10.92 1.66
N VAL A 488 -10.81 -10.86 2.97
CA VAL A 488 -9.53 -11.19 3.62
C VAL A 488 -9.64 -12.50 4.39
N ARG A 489 -8.71 -13.41 4.11
CA ARG A 489 -8.64 -14.72 4.77
C ARG A 489 -8.14 -14.63 6.21
N VAL A 490 -8.85 -15.28 7.11
CA VAL A 490 -8.49 -15.43 8.52
C VAL A 490 -8.09 -16.88 8.81
N GLU A 491 -7.10 -17.06 9.69
CA GLU A 491 -6.57 -18.38 10.07
C GLU A 491 -7.64 -19.29 10.69
N LYS A 492 -7.37 -20.60 10.68
CA LYS A 492 -8.21 -21.57 11.39
C LYS A 492 -8.24 -21.25 12.89
N CYS A 493 -9.35 -21.57 13.54
CA CYS A 493 -9.61 -21.33 14.97
C CYS A 493 -9.66 -19.84 15.37
N MET A 494 -9.66 -18.94 14.40
CA MET A 494 -9.87 -17.51 14.57
C MET A 494 -11.16 -17.08 13.85
N PHE A 495 -11.71 -15.94 14.26
CA PHE A 495 -12.68 -15.19 13.48
C PHE A 495 -12.16 -13.77 13.26
N GLY A 496 -12.53 -13.20 12.11
CA GLY A 496 -12.15 -11.85 11.74
C GLY A 496 -13.15 -10.81 12.22
N ILE A 497 -12.69 -9.58 12.40
CA ILE A 497 -13.52 -8.44 12.78
C ILE A 497 -13.11 -7.23 11.96
N THR A 498 -14.06 -6.66 11.24
CA THR A 498 -13.85 -5.43 10.49
C THR A 498 -14.26 -4.26 11.37
N THR A 499 -13.31 -3.36 11.64
CA THR A 499 -13.51 -2.16 12.45
C THR A 499 -13.40 -0.91 11.60
N ILE A 500 -14.16 0.12 11.95
CA ILE A 500 -14.07 1.41 11.27
C ILE A 500 -12.77 2.14 11.61
N GLY A 501 -12.19 2.84 10.64
CA GLY A 501 -11.02 3.69 10.84
C GLY A 501 -11.38 4.99 11.54
N GLY A 502 -10.69 5.31 12.65
CA GLY A 502 -10.93 6.55 13.41
C GLY A 502 -10.61 7.85 12.65
N VAL A 503 -9.99 7.76 11.48
CA VAL A 503 -9.63 8.89 10.61
C VAL A 503 -10.65 9.16 9.50
N ASN A 504 -11.71 8.36 9.38
CA ASN A 504 -12.75 8.59 8.36
C ASN A 504 -13.39 9.99 8.42
N PRO A 505 -13.64 10.61 9.60
CA PRO A 505 -14.10 11.99 9.65
C PRO A 505 -13.13 12.97 8.96
N PHE A 506 -11.82 12.76 9.12
CA PHE A 506 -10.80 13.56 8.44
C PHE A 506 -10.78 13.30 6.94
N SER A 507 -10.99 12.05 6.52
CA SER A 507 -11.11 11.67 5.11
C SER A 507 -12.29 12.36 4.43
N ASN A 508 -13.43 12.48 5.13
CA ASN A 508 -14.59 13.20 4.63
C ASN A 508 -14.31 14.71 4.50
N VAL A 509 -13.62 15.32 5.47
CA VAL A 509 -13.17 16.72 5.37
C VAL A 509 -12.24 16.91 4.17
N ASN A 510 -11.28 16.00 3.97
CA ASN A 510 -10.36 16.04 2.84
C ASN A 510 -11.06 15.90 1.48
N SER A 511 -12.11 15.07 1.39
CA SER A 511 -12.85 14.85 0.13
C SER A 511 -13.61 16.09 -0.35
N LEU A 512 -13.86 17.05 0.54
CA LEU A 512 -14.43 18.36 0.23
C LEU A 512 -13.39 19.38 -0.28
N GLY A 513 -12.12 18.98 -0.42
CA GLY A 513 -11.02 19.87 -0.83
C GLY A 513 -10.51 20.79 0.28
N ILE A 514 -10.89 20.54 1.54
CA ILE A 514 -10.41 21.29 2.70
C ILE A 514 -9.00 20.81 3.05
N PRO A 515 -7.98 21.71 3.11
CA PRO A 515 -6.62 21.34 3.51
C PRO A 515 -6.59 20.81 4.95
N ILE A 516 -6.08 19.58 5.11
CA ILE A 516 -6.00 18.90 6.40
C ILE A 516 -4.67 18.15 6.54
N GLU A 517 -3.99 18.33 7.67
CA GLU A 517 -2.79 17.56 8.04
C GLU A 517 -3.16 16.54 9.10
N VAL A 518 -3.06 15.24 8.80
CA VAL A 518 -3.42 14.16 9.72
C VAL A 518 -2.19 13.55 10.37
N LYS A 519 -2.28 13.27 11.68
CA LYS A 519 -1.31 12.50 12.45
C LYS A 519 -2.02 11.33 13.12
N THR A 520 -1.73 10.11 12.67
CA THR A 520 -2.34 8.92 13.28
C THR A 520 -1.57 8.44 14.50
N LEU A 521 -2.24 7.67 15.37
CA LEU A 521 -1.63 7.12 16.60
C LEU A 521 -0.97 8.23 17.46
N HIS A 522 -1.66 9.37 17.56
CA HIS A 522 -1.05 10.64 17.96
C HIS A 522 -0.80 10.73 19.46
N LYS A 523 -1.83 10.45 20.28
CA LYS A 523 -1.78 10.72 21.72
C LYS A 523 -2.75 9.84 22.50
N SER A 524 -2.41 9.60 23.77
CA SER A 524 -3.35 9.12 24.78
C SER A 524 -4.04 10.33 25.44
N MET A 525 -5.35 10.28 25.58
CA MET A 525 -6.16 11.37 26.13
C MET A 525 -7.21 10.80 27.07
N ASP A 526 -7.48 11.48 28.18
CA ASP A 526 -8.61 11.13 29.06
C ASP A 526 -9.93 11.33 28.30
N TYR A 527 -10.79 10.32 28.32
CA TYR A 527 -12.10 10.33 27.68
C TYR A 527 -12.97 11.50 28.15
N SER A 528 -12.84 11.92 29.41
CA SER A 528 -13.60 13.05 29.96
C SER A 528 -13.29 14.40 29.30
N ASN A 529 -12.19 14.49 28.54
CA ASN A 529 -11.83 15.69 27.79
C ASN A 529 -12.45 15.73 26.38
N LEU A 530 -13.18 14.69 25.99
CA LEU A 530 -13.89 14.60 24.71
C LEU A 530 -15.33 15.08 24.90
N THR A 531 -15.86 15.70 23.86
CA THR A 531 -17.20 16.31 23.84
C THR A 531 -18.05 15.58 22.81
N ASN A 532 -19.35 15.47 23.07
CA ASN A 532 -20.29 14.89 22.10
C ASN A 532 -20.32 15.74 20.83
N TYR A 533 -20.33 15.10 19.66
CA TYR A 533 -20.36 15.80 18.36
C TYR A 533 -21.60 16.68 18.16
N GLU A 534 -22.67 16.47 18.92
CA GLU A 534 -23.87 17.31 18.88
C GLU A 534 -23.63 18.70 19.52
N GLU A 535 -22.63 18.81 20.40
CA GLU A 535 -22.34 20.01 21.19
C GLU A 535 -21.27 20.93 20.57
N ILE A 536 -20.63 20.52 19.47
CA ILE A 536 -19.54 21.27 18.80
C ILE A 536 -20.00 22.33 17.81
#